data_AF-A0A4P5YWJ4-F1
#
_entry.id   AF-A0A4P5YWJ4-F1
#
_cell.length_a   1.000
_cell.length_b   1.000
_cell.length_c   1.000
_cell.angle_alpha   90.00
_cell.angle_beta   90.00
_cell.angle_gamma   90.00
#
_symmetry.space_group_name_H-M   'P 1'
#
loop_
_entity.id
_entity.type
_entity.pdbx_description
1 polymer ?
#
loop_
_entity_poly.entity_id
_entity_poly.type
_entity_poly.pdbx_seq_one_letter_code
_entity_poly.pdbx_strand_id
1 'polypeptide(L)'
;MPPVALQAHFDGERIVLDEPFDLPPHAPLLVMVLPASAETDTDSDQAWLRSAAGSDAFAFLADPAEEIYTVEDGEPFRDAA
;
A
#
# COMPACT_ATOMS: atom_id res chain seq x y z
N MET A 1 18.90 7.23 23.50
CA MET A 1 17.55 7.41 22.92
C MET A 1 17.16 6.13 22.22
N PRO A 2 15.88 5.72 22.29
CA PRO A 2 15.38 4.67 21.41
C PRO A 2 15.50 5.13 19.94
N PRO A 3 15.65 4.19 18.98
CA PRO A 3 15.63 4.54 17.57
C PRO A 3 14.29 5.15 17.18
N VAL A 4 14.32 6.18 16.33
CA VAL A 4 13.15 6.84 15.75
C VAL A 4 13.22 6.70 14.23
N ALA A 5 12.11 6.36 13.60
CA ALA A 5 11.97 6.40 12.15
C ALA A 5 11.45 7.78 11.75
N LEU A 6 12.16 8.46 10.85
CA LEU A 6 11.81 9.78 10.33
C LEU A 6 11.53 9.65 8.83
N GLN A 7 10.48 10.31 8.34
CA GLN A 7 10.22 10.39 6.91
C GLN A 7 11.09 11.48 6.30
N ALA A 8 11.53 11.24 5.06
CA ALA A 8 12.41 12.13 4.34
C ALA A 8 12.34 11.83 2.84
N HIS A 9 12.61 12.84 2.04
CA HIS A 9 12.79 12.71 0.60
C HIS A 9 14.16 13.23 0.16
N PHE A 10 14.62 12.76 -0.99
CA PHE A 10 15.79 13.31 -1.66
C PHE A 10 15.36 14.44 -2.60
N ASP A 11 15.82 15.67 -2.36
CA ASP A 11 15.46 16.84 -3.17
C ASP A 11 16.26 16.96 -4.48
N GLY A 12 17.16 16.01 -4.73
CA GLY A 12 18.11 16.03 -5.86
C GLY A 12 19.54 16.36 -5.44
N GLU A 13 19.74 16.93 -4.25
CA GLU A 13 21.05 17.30 -3.71
C GLU A 13 21.29 16.71 -2.32
N ARG A 14 20.26 16.67 -1.47
CA ARG A 14 20.33 16.25 -0.07
C ARG A 14 19.07 15.52 0.37
N ILE A 15 19.21 14.78 1.48
CA ILE A 15 18.07 14.19 2.20
C ILE A 15 17.44 15.28 3.05
N VAL A 16 16.16 15.56 2.82
CA VAL A 16 15.36 16.55 3.54
C VAL A 16 14.34 15.81 4.38
N LEU A 17 14.33 16.07 5.69
CA LEU A 17 13.30 15.51 6.59
C LEU A 17 11.96 16.15 6.27
N ASP A 18 10.91 15.32 6.17
CA ASP A 18 9.57 15.80 5.85
C ASP A 18 8.95 16.58 7.01
N GLU A 19 9.30 16.20 8.24
CA GLU A 19 8.96 16.94 9.46
C GLU A 19 10.19 17.55 10.16
N PRO A 20 10.04 18.69 10.86
CA PRO A 20 11.10 19.25 11.68
C PRO A 20 11.56 18.28 12.77
N PHE A 21 12.86 18.00 12.81
CA PHE A 21 13.48 17.18 13.85
C PHE A 21 14.85 17.74 14.21
N ASP A 22 15.14 17.88 15.52
CA ASP A 22 16.43 18.34 16.00
C ASP A 22 17.44 17.19 15.98
N LEU A 23 18.21 17.12 14.90
CA LEU A 23 19.22 16.07 14.70
C LEU A 23 20.57 16.51 15.29
N PRO A 24 21.07 15.84 16.34
CA PRO A 24 22.36 16.19 16.92
C PRO A 24 23.50 16.04 15.90
N PRO A 25 24.53 16.90 15.95
CA PRO A 25 25.70 16.75 15.10
C PRO A 25 26.34 15.38 15.34
N HIS A 26 26.70 14.68 14.26
CA HIS A 26 27.30 13.34 14.28
C HIS A 26 26.40 12.23 14.88
N ALA A 27 25.09 12.42 14.94
CA ALA A 27 24.17 11.35 15.29
C ALA A 27 24.31 10.17 14.31
N PRO A 28 24.41 8.91 14.79
CA PRO A 28 24.44 7.74 13.92
C PRO A 28 23.06 7.53 13.27
N LEU A 29 23.03 7.37 11.95
CA LEU A 29 21.80 7.22 11.16
C LEU A 29 21.76 5.88 10.43
N LEU A 30 20.57 5.28 10.35
CA LEU A 30 20.25 4.22 9.41
C LEU A 30 19.40 4.82 8.29
N VAL A 31 19.89 4.78 7.05
CA VAL A 31 19.18 5.32 5.88
C VAL A 31 18.56 4.18 5.08
N MET A 32 17.26 4.25 4.85
CA MET A 32 16.52 3.35 3.98
C MET A 32 16.03 4.13 2.77
N VAL A 33 16.49 3.76 1.57
CA VAL A 33 16.03 4.36 0.32
C VAL A 33 14.85 3.53 -0.20
N LEU A 34 13.68 4.16 -0.28
CA LEU A 34 12.49 3.54 -0.84
C LEU A 34 12.51 3.70 -2.38
N PRO A 35 11.99 2.73 -3.13
CA PRO A 35 11.83 2.88 -4.57
C PRO A 35 10.87 4.04 -4.87
N ALA A 36 11.19 4.85 -5.89
CA ALA A 36 10.51 6.12 -6.25
C ALA A 36 8.99 5.99 -6.46
N SER A 37 8.58 4.78 -6.74
CA SER A 37 7.25 4.30 -6.51
C SER A 37 7.46 2.83 -6.17
N ALA A 38 6.59 2.26 -5.33
CA ALA A 38 6.01 1.03 -5.81
C ALA A 38 5.42 1.41 -7.17
N GLU A 39 6.23 1.33 -8.25
CA GLU A 39 5.70 0.65 -9.40
C GLU A 39 5.36 -0.72 -8.81
N THR A 40 4.18 -0.79 -8.18
CA THR A 40 3.22 -1.82 -8.50
C THR A 40 3.41 -1.95 -9.97
N ASP A 41 4.27 -2.90 -10.35
CA ASP A 41 4.41 -3.39 -11.70
C ASP A 41 2.94 -3.58 -12.04
N THR A 42 2.33 -2.62 -12.74
CA THR A 42 0.88 -2.69 -12.95
C THR A 42 0.64 -3.95 -13.77
N ASP A 43 1.66 -4.35 -14.54
CA ASP A 43 1.87 -5.65 -15.11
C ASP A 43 1.94 -6.82 -14.10
N SER A 44 2.57 -6.71 -12.93
CA SER A 44 2.59 -7.75 -11.87
C SER A 44 1.25 -7.89 -11.19
N ASP A 45 0.57 -6.80 -10.85
CA ASP A 45 -0.75 -6.87 -10.22
C ASP A 45 -1.79 -7.43 -11.20
N GLN A 46 -1.75 -7.01 -12.46
CA GLN A 46 -2.59 -7.58 -13.50
C GLN A 46 -2.22 -9.03 -13.82
N ALA A 47 -0.94 -9.40 -13.77
CA ALA A 47 -0.51 -10.79 -13.92
C ALA A 47 -0.99 -11.66 -12.76
N TRP A 48 -0.90 -11.16 -11.53
CA TRP A 48 -1.37 -11.83 -10.34
C TRP A 48 -2.90 -12.00 -10.38
N LEU A 49 -3.65 -10.95 -10.73
CA LEU A 49 -5.10 -11.00 -10.91
C LEU A 49 -5.52 -12.01 -11.99
N ARG A 50 -4.86 -12.01 -13.16
CA ARG A 50 -5.14 -13.00 -14.21
C ARG A 50 -4.85 -14.43 -13.74
N SER A 51 -3.74 -14.62 -13.02
CA SER A 51 -3.38 -15.94 -12.49
C SER A 51 -4.35 -16.42 -11.42
N ALA A 52 -4.82 -15.52 -10.55
CA ALA A 52 -5.80 -15.85 -9.52
C ALA A 52 -7.18 -16.16 -10.13
N ALA A 53 -7.64 -15.35 -11.11
CA ALA A 53 -8.91 -15.53 -11.78
C ALA A 53 -8.98 -16.82 -12.62
N GLY A 54 -7.85 -17.27 -13.17
CA GLY A 54 -7.76 -18.52 -13.93
C GLY A 54 -7.40 -19.75 -13.09
N SER A 55 -7.26 -19.63 -11.77
CA SER A 55 -6.81 -20.72 -10.89
C SER A 55 -7.97 -21.59 -10.43
N ASP A 56 -7.81 -22.91 -10.54
CA ASP A 56 -8.76 -23.90 -10.00
C ASP A 56 -8.85 -23.88 -8.47
N ALA A 57 -7.87 -23.27 -7.78
CA ALA A 57 -7.87 -23.17 -6.32
C ALA A 57 -9.11 -22.44 -5.76
N PHE A 58 -9.75 -21.61 -6.57
CA PHE A 58 -10.94 -20.83 -6.21
C PHE A 58 -12.20 -21.26 -6.95
N ALA A 59 -12.20 -22.41 -7.62
CA ALA A 59 -13.36 -22.89 -8.40
C ALA A 59 -14.63 -23.05 -7.55
N PHE A 60 -14.50 -23.27 -6.23
CA PHE A 60 -15.62 -23.35 -5.30
C PHE A 60 -16.42 -22.04 -5.19
N LEU A 61 -15.81 -20.88 -5.47
CA LEU A 61 -16.52 -19.59 -5.46
C LEU A 61 -17.56 -19.45 -6.58
N ALA A 62 -17.56 -20.37 -7.56
CA ALA A 62 -18.60 -20.44 -8.59
C ALA A 62 -19.85 -21.19 -8.12
N ASP A 63 -19.85 -21.79 -6.92
CA ASP A 63 -21.04 -22.40 -6.33
C ASP A 63 -22.03 -21.29 -5.92
N PRO A 64 -23.30 -21.33 -6.37
CA PRO A 64 -24.32 -20.38 -5.95
C PRO A 64 -24.51 -20.28 -4.43
N ALA A 65 -24.14 -21.32 -3.66
CA ALA A 65 -24.16 -21.27 -2.21
C ALA A 65 -23.16 -20.26 -1.61
N GLU A 66 -22.11 -19.90 -2.34
CA GLU A 66 -21.09 -18.93 -1.94
C GLU A 66 -21.49 -17.47 -2.29
N GLU A 67 -22.59 -17.26 -3.04
CA GLU A 67 -23.16 -15.93 -3.32
C GLU A 67 -23.94 -15.39 -2.10
N ILE A 68 -23.23 -15.18 -0.99
CA ILE A 68 -23.81 -14.79 0.30
C ILE A 68 -24.08 -13.29 0.44
N TYR A 69 -23.67 -12.48 -0.54
CA TYR A 69 -23.93 -11.04 -0.58
C TYR A 69 -24.92 -10.70 -1.69
N THR A 70 -25.91 -9.89 -1.33
CA THR A 70 -26.97 -9.41 -2.19
C THR A 70 -26.92 -7.89 -2.28
N VAL A 71 -27.57 -7.34 -3.31
CA VAL A 71 -27.70 -5.89 -3.48
C VAL A 71 -28.51 -5.22 -2.36
N GLU A 72 -29.23 -6.00 -1.57
CA GLU A 72 -30.07 -5.53 -0.46
C GLU A 72 -29.29 -5.40 0.86
N ASP A 73 -28.08 -5.97 0.95
CA ASP A 73 -27.27 -5.95 2.17
C ASP A 73 -26.58 -4.60 2.44
N GLY A 74 -26.52 -3.73 1.43
CA GLY A 74 -25.91 -2.41 1.54
C GLY A 74 -26.82 -1.39 2.24
N GLU A 75 -26.28 -0.66 3.21
CA GLU A 75 -26.94 0.55 3.72
C GLU A 75 -26.99 1.63 2.63
N PRO A 76 -28.12 2.36 2.47
CA PRO A 76 -28.22 3.42 1.48
C PRO A 76 -27.15 4.49 1.69
N PHE A 77 -26.29 4.68 0.70
CA PHE A 77 -25.35 5.80 0.70
C PHE A 77 -26.13 7.11 0.57
N ARG A 78 -26.08 7.95 1.61
CA ARG A 78 -26.67 9.29 1.59
C ARG A 78 -25.55 10.30 1.39
N ASP A 79 -25.51 10.91 0.21
CA ASP A 79 -24.64 12.06 -0.03
C ASP A 79 -25.18 13.26 0.78
N ALA A 80 -24.32 13.86 1.61
CA ALA A 80 -24.71 15.00 2.41
C ALA A 80 -24.60 16.26 1.55
N ALA A 81 -25.76 16.78 1.12
CA ALA A 81 -25.87 18.08 0.46
C ALA A 81 -25.62 19.25 1.42
#